data_AF-A0A3M0MCA2-F1
#
_entry.id   AF-A0A3M0MCA2-F1
#
_cell.length_a   1.000
_cell.length_b   1.000
_cell.length_c   1.000
_cell.angle_alpha   90.00
_cell.angle_beta   90.00
_cell.angle_gamma   90.00
#
_symmetry.space_group_name_H-M   'P 1'
#
loop_
_entity.id
_entity.type
_entity.pdbx_description
1 polymer ?
#
loop_
_entity_poly.entity_id
_entity_poly.type
_entity_poly.pdbx_seq_one_letter_code
_entity_poly.pdbx_strand_id
1 'polypeptide(L)'
;MSVVTRDVYKIPIVRVRVRHDQLGYEIELDVPRRATHRPAVRKSLAGRYYEPFSHLSFKKILDYRKNGAAIHAGTFFGDMLHTYSRSAKTLYAFEPVLENFFLAKKNAERLGLSNVILVNGALSDRNGLTEIATHDADGKFLGGASGF
;
A
#
# COMPACT_ATOMS: atom_id res chain seq x y z
N MET A 1 39.28 -9.65 -14.71
CA MET A 1 38.45 -8.68 -13.95
C MET A 1 37.02 -8.77 -14.47
N SER A 2 36.12 -9.44 -13.76
CA SER A 2 34.71 -9.52 -14.13
C SER A 2 33.99 -8.23 -13.72
N VAL A 3 33.50 -7.47 -14.69
CA VAL A 3 32.63 -6.33 -14.44
C VAL A 3 31.29 -6.87 -13.96
N VAL A 4 31.00 -6.73 -12.66
CA VAL A 4 29.65 -6.97 -12.14
C VAL A 4 28.81 -5.77 -12.58
N THR A 5 28.11 -5.89 -13.70
CA THR A 5 27.00 -4.99 -14.02
C THR A 5 25.94 -5.17 -12.95
N ARG A 6 25.81 -4.16 -12.06
CA ARG A 6 24.72 -4.13 -11.09
C ARG A 6 23.43 -3.83 -11.85
N ASP A 7 22.60 -4.85 -12.05
CA ASP A 7 21.23 -4.65 -12.52
C ASP A 7 20.47 -3.85 -11.46
N VAL A 8 20.19 -2.58 -11.77
CA VAL A 8 19.43 -1.70 -10.88
C VAL A 8 17.95 -1.96 -11.12
N TYR A 9 17.28 -2.57 -10.13
CA TYR A 9 15.84 -2.71 -10.13
C TYR A 9 15.17 -1.34 -10.00
N LYS A 10 14.37 -0.96 -11.00
CA LYS A 10 13.67 0.34 -11.04
C LYS A 10 12.17 0.15 -10.89
N ILE A 11 11.60 0.86 -9.91
CA ILE A 11 10.16 0.95 -9.69
C ILE A 11 9.66 2.25 -10.33
N PRO A 12 8.93 2.21 -11.46
CA PRO A 12 8.44 3.42 -12.09
C PRO A 12 7.24 3.98 -11.30
N ILE A 13 7.37 5.22 -10.82
CA ILE A 13 6.38 5.88 -9.97
C ILE A 13 5.72 7.06 -10.67
N VAL A 14 4.49 7.37 -10.25
CA VAL A 14 3.83 8.65 -10.52
C VAL A 14 3.43 9.24 -9.18
N ARG A 15 3.75 10.52 -8.96
CA ARG A 15 3.31 11.24 -7.77
C ARG A 15 1.96 11.88 -8.01
N VAL A 16 1.04 11.71 -7.07
CA VAL A 16 -0.33 12.20 -7.17
C VAL A 16 -0.74 12.83 -5.85
N ARG A 17 -1.61 13.84 -5.92
CA ARG A 17 -2.29 14.39 -4.76
C ARG A 17 -3.71 13.86 -4.74
N VAL A 18 -4.16 13.32 -3.61
CA VAL A 18 -5.50 12.74 -3.45
C VAL A 18 -6.25 13.40 -2.32
N ARG A 19 -7.56 13.59 -2.52
CA ARG A 19 -8.48 14.17 -1.53
C ARG A 19 -9.57 13.18 -1.14
N HIS A 20 -9.93 13.17 0.14
CA HIS A 20 -11.09 12.48 0.68
C HIS A 20 -12.08 13.51 1.25
N ASP A 21 -13.11 13.84 0.49
CA ASP A 21 -14.01 14.97 0.81
C ASP A 21 -14.67 14.83 2.19
N GLN A 22 -15.19 13.65 2.53
CA GLN A 22 -15.91 13.44 3.80
C GLN A 22 -15.00 13.37 5.04
N LEU A 23 -13.70 13.10 4.87
CA LEU A 23 -12.73 13.04 5.96
C LEU A 23 -11.87 14.30 6.04
N GLY A 24 -11.97 15.19 5.04
CA GLY A 24 -11.13 16.38 4.92
C GLY A 24 -9.65 16.07 4.70
N TYR A 25 -9.29 14.84 4.27
CA TYR A 25 -7.91 14.47 4.04
C TYR A 25 -7.44 14.95 2.67
N GLU A 26 -6.23 15.49 2.62
CA GLU A 26 -5.50 15.79 1.39
C GLU A 26 -4.06 15.32 1.60
N ILE A 27 -3.61 14.37 0.79
CA ILE A 27 -2.29 13.75 0.92
C ILE A 27 -1.62 13.59 -0.44
N GLU A 28 -0.30 13.45 -0.42
CA GLU A 28 0.51 13.13 -1.60
C GLU A 28 1.01 11.68 -1.52
N LEU A 29 0.85 10.92 -2.60
CA LEU A 29 1.24 9.51 -2.70
C LEU A 29 2.06 9.28 -3.97
N ASP A 30 3.07 8.42 -3.87
CA ASP A 30 3.73 7.81 -5.02
C ASP A 30 2.98 6.50 -5.36
N VAL A 31 2.44 6.39 -6.60
CA VAL A 31 1.70 5.21 -7.10
C VAL A 31 2.49 4.46 -8.18
N PRO A 32 2.30 3.13 -8.33
CA PRO A 32 3.02 2.34 -9.33
C PRO A 32 2.52 2.65 -10.75
N ARG A 33 3.40 3.18 -11.62
CA ARG A 33 3.05 3.54 -13.01
C ARG A 33 2.59 2.33 -13.83
N ARG A 34 3.11 1.14 -13.53
CA ARG A 34 2.73 -0.12 -14.21
C ARG A 34 1.30 -0.57 -13.89
N ALA A 35 0.74 -0.10 -12.78
CA ALA A 35 -0.58 -0.46 -12.31
C ALA A 35 -1.66 0.58 -12.65
N THR A 36 -1.45 1.47 -13.63
CA THR A 36 -2.45 2.49 -14.06
C THR A 36 -3.78 1.91 -14.53
N HIS A 37 -3.83 0.61 -14.83
CA HIS A 37 -5.07 -0.09 -15.16
C HIS A 37 -5.87 -0.53 -13.91
N ARG A 38 -5.26 -0.53 -12.72
CA ARG A 38 -5.89 -0.97 -11.47
C ARG A 38 -6.80 0.13 -10.88
N PRO A 39 -7.96 -0.22 -10.30
CA PRO A 39 -8.92 0.75 -9.78
C PRO A 39 -8.32 1.76 -8.79
N ALA A 40 -7.51 1.29 -7.84
CA ALA A 40 -6.89 2.15 -6.83
C ALA A 40 -6.01 3.25 -7.46
N VAL A 41 -5.10 2.85 -8.36
CA VAL A 41 -4.21 3.78 -9.06
C VAL A 41 -5.00 4.74 -9.95
N ARG A 42 -6.03 4.26 -10.67
CA ARG A 42 -6.91 5.14 -11.48
C ARG A 42 -7.60 6.21 -10.65
N LYS A 43 -8.11 5.87 -9.47
CA LYS A 43 -8.73 6.84 -8.57
C LYS A 43 -7.71 7.85 -8.06
N SER A 44 -6.53 7.39 -7.66
CA SER A 44 -5.47 8.28 -7.19
C SER A 44 -4.97 9.24 -8.29
N LEU A 45 -4.84 8.77 -9.53
CA LEU A 45 -4.52 9.63 -10.69
C LEU A 45 -5.60 10.67 -10.97
N ALA A 46 -6.86 10.38 -10.66
CA ALA A 46 -7.97 11.32 -10.74
C ALA A 46 -8.10 12.23 -9.49
N GLY A 47 -7.10 12.21 -8.60
CA GLY A 47 -7.06 13.04 -7.39
C GLY A 47 -7.99 12.59 -6.27
N ARG A 48 -8.46 11.34 -6.30
CA ARG A 48 -9.46 10.82 -5.35
C ARG A 48 -8.93 9.60 -4.60
N TYR A 49 -9.39 9.44 -3.37
CA TYR A 49 -9.22 8.18 -2.65
C TYR A 49 -9.94 7.03 -3.37
N TYR A 50 -9.35 5.84 -3.33
CA TYR A 50 -10.01 4.60 -3.68
C TYR A 50 -10.88 4.14 -2.51
N GLU A 51 -12.03 3.51 -2.78
CA GLU A 51 -12.96 3.03 -1.74
C GLU A 51 -13.24 4.03 -0.59
N PRO A 52 -13.70 5.26 -0.85
CA PRO A 52 -13.90 6.28 0.19
C PRO A 52 -14.83 5.82 1.33
N PHE A 53 -15.81 4.96 1.02
CA PHE A 53 -16.67 4.36 2.02
C PHE A 53 -15.92 3.44 3.01
N SER A 54 -14.94 2.67 2.52
CA SER A 54 -14.09 1.80 3.35
C SER A 54 -13.26 2.66 4.32
N HIS A 55 -12.66 3.75 3.85
CA HIS A 55 -11.92 4.69 4.70
C HIS A 55 -12.77 5.24 5.85
N LEU A 56 -14.00 5.67 5.56
CA LEU A 56 -14.95 6.14 6.58
C LEU A 56 -15.32 5.05 7.59
N SER A 57 -15.62 3.85 7.10
CA SER A 57 -16.08 2.75 7.93
C SER A 57 -14.97 2.26 8.87
N PHE A 58 -13.77 2.03 8.34
CA PHE A 58 -12.63 1.61 9.14
C PHE A 58 -12.21 2.66 10.16
N LYS A 59 -12.20 3.93 9.79
CA LYS A 59 -11.95 5.01 10.74
C LYS A 59 -12.94 4.97 11.90
N LYS A 60 -14.25 4.88 11.63
CA LYS A 60 -15.28 4.80 12.67
C LYS A 60 -15.10 3.59 13.59
N ILE A 61 -14.80 2.42 13.02
CA ILE A 61 -14.56 1.19 13.80
C ILE A 61 -13.35 1.36 14.72
N LEU A 62 -12.24 1.89 14.21
CA LEU A 62 -11.01 2.08 15.00
C LEU A 62 -11.17 3.17 16.07
N ASP A 63 -11.82 4.29 15.73
CA ASP A 63 -12.12 5.36 16.70
C ASP A 63 -13.01 4.84 17.84
N TYR A 64 -14.00 4.00 17.53
CA TYR A 64 -14.86 3.36 18.53
C TYR A 64 -14.07 2.47 19.49
N ARG A 65 -13.05 1.75 18.99
CA ARG A 65 -12.17 0.90 19.80
C ARG A 65 -11.20 1.68 20.69
N LYS A 66 -11.06 2.99 20.51
CA LYS A 66 -10.27 3.91 21.36
C LYS A 66 -8.87 3.40 21.70
N ASN A 67 -8.02 3.17 20.68
CA ASN A 67 -6.56 2.90 20.81
C ASN A 67 -6.11 1.41 20.74
N GLY A 68 -6.79 0.57 19.96
CA GLY A 68 -6.29 -0.77 19.63
C GLY A 68 -5.16 -0.77 18.59
N ALA A 69 -4.39 -1.85 18.55
CA ALA A 69 -3.58 -2.17 17.39
C ALA A 69 -4.47 -2.71 16.26
N ALA A 70 -4.06 -2.48 15.02
CA ALA A 70 -4.74 -3.00 13.83
C ALA A 70 -3.76 -3.76 12.95
N ILE A 71 -4.26 -4.78 12.26
CA ILE A 71 -3.54 -5.53 11.24
C ILE A 71 -4.14 -5.19 9.89
N HIS A 72 -3.29 -4.82 8.93
CA HIS A 72 -3.67 -4.58 7.53
C HIS A 72 -2.76 -5.41 6.63
N ALA A 73 -3.32 -6.42 5.97
CA ALA A 73 -2.59 -7.31 5.07
C ALA A 73 -3.01 -7.10 3.61
N GLY A 74 -2.04 -7.03 2.72
CA GLY A 74 -2.22 -6.56 1.34
C GLY A 74 -2.31 -5.04 1.31
N THR A 75 -1.21 -4.34 1.57
CA THR A 75 -1.21 -2.87 1.64
C THR A 75 -1.09 -2.20 0.27
N PHE A 76 -0.73 -2.96 -0.75
CA PHE A 76 -0.38 -2.45 -2.08
C PHE A 76 0.61 -1.28 -1.96
N PHE A 77 0.35 -0.10 -2.54
CA PHE A 77 1.20 1.09 -2.41
C PHE A 77 0.90 1.93 -1.15
N GLY A 78 0.06 1.43 -0.23
CA GLY A 78 -0.21 2.04 1.06
C GLY A 78 -1.30 3.11 1.07
N ASP A 79 -2.25 3.08 0.14
CA ASP A 79 -3.37 4.05 0.04
C ASP A 79 -4.21 4.15 1.31
N MET A 80 -4.41 3.03 2.01
CA MET A 80 -5.17 2.97 3.27
C MET A 80 -4.35 3.33 4.52
N LEU A 81 -3.01 3.34 4.45
CA LEU A 81 -2.15 3.48 5.63
C LEU A 81 -2.41 4.78 6.38
N HIS A 82 -2.60 5.88 5.66
CA HIS A 82 -2.91 7.18 6.26
C HIS A 82 -4.20 7.16 7.09
N THR A 83 -5.23 6.45 6.63
CA THR A 83 -6.51 6.43 7.36
C THR A 83 -6.43 5.56 8.59
N TYR A 84 -5.82 4.38 8.47
CA TYR A 84 -5.61 3.51 9.62
C TYR A 84 -4.71 4.13 10.69
N SER A 85 -3.61 4.78 10.28
CA SER A 85 -2.64 5.40 11.20
C SER A 85 -3.23 6.54 12.04
N ARG A 86 -4.26 7.23 11.54
CA ARG A 86 -4.94 8.32 12.25
C ARG A 86 -5.81 7.85 13.42
N SER A 87 -6.14 6.57 13.49
CA SER A 87 -7.08 6.02 14.47
C SER A 87 -6.53 4.82 15.26
N ALA A 88 -5.67 4.00 14.65
CA ALA A 88 -5.01 2.90 15.35
C ALA A 88 -3.88 3.43 16.26
N LYS A 89 -3.68 2.78 17.41
CA LYS A 89 -2.49 3.05 18.24
C LYS A 89 -1.21 2.57 17.56
N THR A 90 -1.28 1.39 16.94
CA THR A 90 -0.20 0.78 16.16
C THR A 90 -0.82 0.05 14.98
N LEU A 91 -0.28 0.24 13.79
CA LEU A 91 -0.71 -0.45 12.59
C LEU A 91 0.38 -1.41 12.14
N TYR A 92 0.10 -2.71 12.19
CA TYR A 92 0.93 -3.75 11.59
C TYR A 92 0.47 -3.99 10.17
N ALA A 93 1.31 -3.65 9.21
CA ALA A 93 0.99 -3.61 7.79
C ALA A 93 1.86 -4.62 7.03
N PHE A 94 1.25 -5.46 6.20
CA PHE A 94 1.91 -6.58 5.52
C PHE A 94 1.70 -6.49 4.00
N GLU A 95 2.78 -6.54 3.23
CA GLU A 95 2.72 -6.56 1.77
C GLU A 95 3.77 -7.52 1.21
N PRO A 96 3.36 -8.62 0.54
CA PRO A 96 4.28 -9.63 0.05
C PRO A 96 5.02 -9.18 -1.23
N VAL A 97 4.43 -8.33 -2.07
CA VAL A 97 5.07 -7.91 -3.32
C VAL A 97 6.09 -6.80 -3.04
N LEU A 98 7.37 -7.05 -3.33
CA LEU A 98 8.48 -6.14 -3.03
C LEU A 98 8.28 -4.72 -3.59
N GLU A 99 7.81 -4.60 -4.84
CA GLU A 99 7.55 -3.29 -5.48
C GLU A 99 6.47 -2.49 -4.69
N ASN A 100 5.40 -3.18 -4.29
CA ASN A 100 4.31 -2.58 -3.53
C ASN A 100 4.77 -2.20 -2.12
N PHE A 101 5.47 -3.10 -1.43
CA PHE A 101 6.03 -2.88 -0.10
C PHE A 101 6.93 -1.64 -0.07
N PHE A 102 7.82 -1.51 -1.06
CA PHE A 102 8.70 -0.35 -1.17
C PHE A 102 7.90 0.96 -1.32
N LEU A 103 6.86 0.96 -2.14
CA LEU A 103 5.99 2.13 -2.32
C LEU A 103 5.20 2.46 -1.04
N ALA A 104 4.63 1.44 -0.39
CA ALA A 104 3.93 1.61 0.88
C ALA A 104 4.84 2.22 1.95
N LYS A 105 6.07 1.72 2.06
CA LYS A 105 7.08 2.26 2.98
C LYS A 105 7.41 3.72 2.67
N LYS A 106 7.70 4.02 1.40
CA LYS A 106 8.03 5.39 0.96
C LYS A 106 6.86 6.37 1.20
N ASN A 107 5.62 5.91 1.01
CA ASN A 107 4.43 6.71 1.30
C ASN A 107 4.19 6.89 2.80
N ALA A 108 4.41 5.86 3.61
CA ALA A 108 4.35 6.00 5.07
C ALA A 108 5.38 7.01 5.60
N GLU A 109 6.60 6.96 5.09
CA GLU A 109 7.66 7.94 5.39
C GLU A 109 7.28 9.35 4.95
N ARG A 110 6.78 9.51 3.71
CA ARG A 110 6.33 10.80 3.16
C ARG A 110 5.25 11.46 4.01
N LEU A 111 4.34 10.66 4.55
CA LEU A 111 3.22 11.15 5.35
C LEU A 111 3.56 11.25 6.84
N GLY A 112 4.79 10.93 7.26
CA GLY A 112 5.22 10.99 8.65
C GLY A 112 4.48 10.01 9.56
N LEU A 113 4.11 8.83 9.05
CA LEU A 113 3.33 7.84 9.81
C LEU A 113 4.23 7.09 10.81
N SER A 114 4.32 7.59 12.04
CA SER A 114 5.22 7.05 13.08
C SER A 114 4.72 5.77 13.76
N ASN A 115 3.43 5.45 13.63
CA ASN A 115 2.80 4.29 14.26
C ASN A 115 2.54 3.12 13.30
N VAL A 116 3.19 3.12 12.13
CA VAL A 116 3.04 2.07 11.10
C VAL A 116 4.28 1.18 11.07
N ILE A 117 4.08 -0.12 11.31
CA ILE A 117 5.11 -1.16 11.22
C ILE A 117 4.84 -1.96 9.95
N LEU A 118 5.65 -1.73 8.91
CA LEU A 118 5.54 -2.41 7.62
C LEU A 118 6.46 -3.62 7.54
N VAL A 119 5.91 -4.76 7.12
CA VAL A 119 6.61 -6.03 6.91
C VAL A 119 6.45 -6.47 5.46
N ASN A 120 7.56 -6.79 4.80
CA ASN A 120 7.53 -7.42 3.47
C ASN A 120 7.26 -8.92 3.63
N GLY A 121 5.98 -9.30 3.60
CA GLY A 121 5.56 -10.68 3.81
C GLY A 121 4.06 -10.86 3.70
N ALA A 122 3.65 -12.11 3.51
CA ALA A 122 2.26 -12.54 3.57
C ALA A 122 1.84 -12.80 5.02
N LEU A 123 0.53 -12.75 5.30
CA LEU A 123 -0.02 -13.32 6.53
C LEU A 123 -0.53 -14.74 6.26
N SER A 124 -0.21 -15.64 7.19
CA SER A 124 -0.52 -17.06 7.13
C SER A 124 -0.68 -17.60 8.57
N ASP A 125 -1.29 -18.76 8.70
CA ASP A 125 -1.38 -19.52 9.97
C ASP A 125 -0.06 -20.20 10.35
N ARG A 126 0.88 -20.26 9.41
CA ARG A 126 2.22 -20.85 9.57
C ARG A 126 3.30 -19.99 8.94
N ASN A 127 4.52 -20.12 9.47
CA ASN A 127 5.72 -19.53 8.88
C ASN A 127 6.21 -20.38 7.71
N GLY A 128 6.69 -19.74 6.64
CA GLY A 128 7.24 -20.42 5.48
C GLY A 128 7.61 -19.46 4.36
N LEU A 129 8.13 -20.02 3.27
CA LEU A 129 8.38 -19.32 2.02
C LEU A 129 7.41 -19.84 0.97
N THR A 130 6.98 -18.96 0.08
CA THR A 130 6.11 -19.28 -1.06
C THR A 130 6.39 -18.31 -2.18
N GLU A 131 6.06 -18.71 -3.40
CA GLU A 131 6.08 -17.84 -4.56
C GLU A 131 4.78 -17.05 -4.66
N ILE A 132 4.85 -15.88 -5.29
CA ILE A 132 3.69 -15.03 -5.53
C ILE A 132 3.70 -14.61 -7.00
N ALA A 133 2.60 -14.88 -7.70
CA ALA A 133 2.38 -14.40 -9.05
C ALA A 133 2.16 -12.88 -9.01
N THR A 134 3.07 -12.13 -9.62
CA THR A 134 3.02 -10.66 -9.71
C THR A 134 2.58 -10.15 -11.08
N HIS A 135 2.50 -11.06 -12.06
CA HIS A 135 2.09 -10.78 -13.43
C HIS A 135 1.12 -11.85 -13.92
N ASP A 136 0.20 -11.49 -14.82
CA ASP A 136 -0.64 -12.47 -15.52
C ASP A 136 0.13 -13.17 -16.66
N ALA A 137 -0.54 -14.08 -17.36
CA ALA A 137 0.02 -14.83 -18.48
C ALA A 137 0.50 -13.93 -19.64
N ASP A 138 -0.07 -12.73 -19.77
CA ASP A 138 0.31 -11.74 -20.78
C ASP A 138 1.44 -10.80 -20.30
N GLY A 139 2.00 -11.06 -19.11
CA GLY A 139 3.08 -10.26 -18.51
C GLY A 139 2.61 -8.92 -17.94
N LYS A 140 1.31 -8.74 -17.70
CA LYS A 140 0.76 -7.52 -17.11
C LYS A 140 0.85 -7.56 -15.59
N PHE A 141 1.38 -6.50 -15.00
CA PHE A 141 1.56 -6.39 -13.56
C PHE A 141 0.22 -6.43 -12.81
N LEU A 142 0.08 -7.35 -11.85
CA LEU A 142 -1.15 -7.57 -11.09
C LEU A 142 -1.36 -6.55 -9.96
N GLY A 143 -0.28 -5.95 -9.44
CA GLY A 143 -0.35 -5.02 -8.30
C GLY A 143 -1.03 -5.66 -7.10
N GLY A 144 -2.06 -5.01 -6.54
CA GLY A 144 -2.85 -5.58 -5.44
C GLY A 144 -3.69 -6.82 -5.78
N ALA A 145 -3.67 -7.34 -7.02
CA ALA A 145 -4.26 -8.64 -7.37
C ALA A 145 -3.23 -9.79 -7.43
N SER A 146 -1.99 -9.54 -7.02
CA SER A 146 -0.97 -10.59 -6.93
C SER A 146 -1.42 -11.67 -5.93
N GLY A 147 -1.15 -12.94 -6.25
CA GLY A 147 -1.65 -14.09 -5.49
C GLY A 147 -0.63 -15.23 -5.42
N PHE A 148 -0.79 -16.07 -4.39
CA PHE A 148 0.01 -17.27 -4.14
C PHE A 148 -0.52 -18.47 -4.94
#